data_AF-A0A4Q9HYA0-F1
#
_entry.id   AF-A0A4Q9HYA0-F1
#
_cell.length_a   1.000
_cell.length_b   1.000
_cell.length_c   1.000
_cell.angle_alpha   90.00
_cell.angle_beta   90.00
_cell.angle_gamma   90.00
#
_symmetry.space_group_name_H-M   'P 1'
#
loop_
_entity.id
_entity.type
_entity.pdbx_description
1 polymer ?
#
loop_
_entity_poly.entity_id
_entity_poly.type
_entity_poly.pdbx_seq_one_letter_code
_entity_poly.pdbx_strand_id
1 'polypeptide(L)'
;MTAQPDHQADRPGFTPPMGTLAELRAALGVWGFPGDLQQFEEELNALDLDDLTRVREITQAYRHRVMLRCDPQAMAALMRSTADVAFELGQKMAEGNAR
;
A
#
# COMPACT_ATOMS: atom_id res chain seq x y z
N MET A 1 -28.78 25.85 -1.58
CA MET A 1 -27.66 25.36 -2.44
C MET A 1 -26.56 24.86 -1.53
N THR A 2 -26.50 23.56 -1.29
CA THR A 2 -25.38 22.91 -0.57
C THR A 2 -24.46 22.33 -1.62
N ALA A 3 -23.32 22.99 -1.87
CA ALA A 3 -22.28 22.42 -2.73
C ALA A 3 -21.76 21.14 -2.06
N GLN A 4 -21.89 19.99 -2.72
CA GLN A 4 -21.21 18.76 -2.30
C GLN A 4 -19.70 19.01 -2.39
N PRO A 5 -18.91 18.57 -1.40
CA PRO A 5 -17.46 18.71 -1.45
C PRO A 5 -16.95 17.93 -2.66
N ASP A 6 -16.22 18.64 -3.53
CA ASP A 6 -15.57 18.12 -4.72
C ASP A 6 -14.74 16.90 -4.33
N HIS A 7 -15.21 15.69 -4.65
CA HIS A 7 -14.43 14.47 -4.50
C HIS A 7 -13.42 14.43 -5.66
N GLN A 8 -12.47 15.37 -5.68
CA GLN A 8 -11.30 15.32 -6.57
C GLN A 8 -10.35 14.15 -6.23
N ALA A 9 -10.68 13.31 -5.24
CA ALA A 9 -9.88 12.18 -4.78
C ALA A 9 -9.99 10.92 -5.65
N ASP A 10 -10.85 10.89 -6.67
CA ASP A 10 -11.15 9.66 -7.42
C ASP A 10 -10.58 9.68 -8.85
N ARG A 11 -9.33 10.16 -9.03
CA ARG A 11 -8.58 9.69 -10.20
C ARG A 11 -8.39 8.19 -9.98
N PRO A 12 -8.82 7.31 -10.89
CA PRO A 12 -8.52 5.90 -10.75
C PRO A 12 -7.00 5.78 -10.72
N GLY A 13 -6.47 5.49 -9.53
CA GLY A 13 -5.05 5.21 -9.35
C GLY A 13 -4.69 4.09 -10.30
N PHE A 14 -3.57 4.23 -11.00
CA PHE A 14 -3.06 3.15 -11.82
C PHE A 14 -2.89 1.92 -10.93
N THR A 15 -3.70 0.89 -11.18
CA THR A 15 -3.62 -0.38 -10.46
C THR A 15 -3.03 -1.39 -11.41
N PRO A 16 -1.82 -1.91 -11.15
CA PRO A 16 -1.24 -2.93 -12.02
C PRO A 16 -2.11 -4.19 -11.99
N PRO A 17 -2.21 -4.91 -13.12
CA PRO A 17 -2.93 -6.17 -13.17
C PRO A 17 -2.24 -7.16 -12.22
N MET A 18 -3.00 -7.75 -11.30
CA MET A 18 -2.51 -8.71 -10.30
C MET A 18 -3.55 -9.80 -10.01
N GLY A 19 -4.43 -10.11 -10.96
CA GLY A 19 -5.49 -11.13 -10.81
C GLY A 19 -4.94 -12.55 -10.68
N THR A 20 -3.78 -12.81 -11.27
CA THR A 20 -3.08 -14.10 -11.24
C THR A 20 -1.72 -14.00 -10.52
N LEU A 21 -1.14 -15.16 -10.16
CA LEU A 21 0.23 -15.22 -9.62
C LEU A 21 1.28 -14.74 -10.62
N ALA A 22 1.11 -15.03 -11.92
CA ALA A 22 2.04 -14.57 -12.95
C ALA A 22 2.01 -13.04 -13.10
N GLU A 23 0.81 -12.46 -13.06
CA GLU A 23 0.62 -11.01 -13.05
C GLU A 23 1.22 -10.37 -11.79
N LEU A 24 1.06 -10.99 -10.62
CA LEU A 24 1.71 -10.51 -9.39
C LEU A 24 3.23 -10.54 -9.50
N ARG A 25 3.84 -11.60 -10.04
CA ARG A 25 5.30 -11.66 -10.26
C ARG A 25 5.79 -10.55 -11.16
N ALA A 26 5.11 -10.34 -12.29
CA ALA A 26 5.43 -9.24 -13.20
C ALA A 26 5.28 -7.89 -12.48
N ALA A 27 4.23 -7.73 -11.67
CA ALA A 27 4.00 -6.51 -10.94
C ALA A 27 5.06 -6.23 -9.87
N LEU A 28 5.53 -7.25 -9.16
CA LEU A 28 6.63 -7.14 -8.19
C LEU A 28 7.95 -6.77 -8.87
N GLY A 29 8.22 -7.32 -10.06
CA GLY A 29 9.43 -7.00 -10.81
C GLY A 29 9.48 -5.55 -11.33
N VAL A 30 8.33 -4.95 -11.63
CA VAL A 30 8.25 -3.61 -12.23
C VAL A 30 7.93 -2.52 -11.20
N TRP A 31 7.00 -2.78 -10.28
CA TRP A 31 6.47 -1.80 -9.32
C TRP A 31 6.69 -2.18 -7.86
N GLY A 32 7.26 -3.36 -7.57
CA GLY A 32 7.59 -3.78 -6.21
C GLY A 32 8.75 -2.99 -5.60
N PHE A 33 9.00 -3.22 -4.31
CA PHE A 33 10.25 -2.74 -3.69
C PHE A 33 11.43 -3.60 -4.16
N PRO A 34 12.66 -3.04 -4.20
CA PRO A 34 13.85 -3.82 -4.53
C PRO A 34 13.98 -5.05 -3.63
N GLY A 35 14.03 -6.24 -4.23
CA GLY A 35 14.12 -7.52 -3.52
C GLY A 35 12.77 -8.21 -3.24
N ASP A 36 11.63 -7.51 -3.38
CA ASP A 36 10.32 -8.11 -3.10
C ASP A 36 10.03 -9.34 -3.97
N LEU A 37 10.39 -9.30 -5.26
CA LEU A 37 10.20 -10.44 -6.17
C LEU A 37 11.00 -11.66 -5.71
N GLN A 38 12.27 -11.47 -5.34
CA GLN A 38 13.12 -12.57 -4.88
C GLN A 38 12.59 -13.16 -3.58
N GLN A 39 12.23 -12.31 -2.62
CA GLN A 39 11.66 -12.74 -1.35
C GLN A 39 10.33 -13.47 -1.55
N PHE A 40 9.47 -12.98 -2.46
CA PHE A 40 8.21 -13.63 -2.79
C PHE A 40 8.41 -15.03 -3.35
N GLU A 41 9.35 -15.23 -4.27
CA GLU A 41 9.66 -16.56 -4.81
C GLU A 41 10.26 -17.48 -3.75
N GLU A 42 11.13 -16.97 -2.88
CA GLU A 42 11.69 -17.76 -1.77
C GLU A 42 10.60 -18.22 -0.80
N GLU A 43 9.72 -17.30 -0.38
CA GLU A 43 8.58 -17.63 0.47
C GLU A 43 7.64 -18.63 -0.21
N LEU A 44 7.34 -18.45 -1.50
CA LEU A 44 6.46 -19.36 -2.24
C LEU A 44 7.06 -20.76 -2.42
N ASN A 45 8.39 -20.86 -2.61
CA ASN A 45 9.08 -22.16 -2.72
C ASN A 45 9.20 -22.88 -1.38
N ALA A 46 9.22 -22.16 -0.26
CA ALA A 46 9.26 -22.73 1.08
C ALA A 46 7.89 -23.20 1.58
N LEU A 47 6.80 -22.83 0.90
CA LEU A 47 5.44 -23.19 1.26
C LEU A 47 5.06 -24.59 0.79
N ASP A 48 4.25 -25.25 1.61
CA ASP A 48 3.42 -26.34 1.12
C ASP A 48 2.30 -25.75 0.25
N LEU A 49 2.30 -26.09 -1.05
CA LEU A 49 1.33 -25.57 -2.01
C LEU A 49 -0.08 -26.13 -1.78
N ASP A 50 -0.22 -27.19 -0.98
CA ASP A 50 -1.51 -27.70 -0.55
C ASP A 50 -2.15 -26.80 0.53
N ASP A 51 -1.37 -25.96 1.21
CA ASP A 51 -1.88 -24.91 2.09
C ASP A 51 -2.26 -23.64 1.30
N LEU A 52 -3.42 -23.71 0.66
CA LEU A 52 -3.97 -22.61 -0.14
C LEU A 52 -4.28 -21.36 0.69
N THR A 53 -4.53 -21.50 1.99
CA THR A 53 -4.74 -20.35 2.88
C THR A 53 -3.46 -19.55 2.98
N ARG A 54 -2.35 -20.23 3.23
CA ARG A 54 -1.05 -19.58 3.38
C ARG A 54 -0.56 -18.96 2.08
N VAL A 55 -0.75 -19.64 0.95
CA VAL A 55 -0.48 -19.07 -0.39
C VAL A 55 -1.29 -17.79 -0.62
N ARG A 56 -2.58 -17.78 -0.25
CA ARG A 56 -3.45 -16.61 -0.38
C ARG A 56 -2.97 -15.44 0.49
N GLU A 57 -2.58 -15.70 1.74
CA GLU A 57 -2.07 -14.66 2.64
C GLU A 57 -0.83 -13.97 2.08
N ILE A 58 0.16 -14.75 1.63
CA ILE A 58 1.39 -14.21 1.07
C ILE A 58 1.10 -13.44 -0.22
N THR A 59 0.28 -14.01 -1.12
CA THR A 59 -0.16 -13.31 -2.34
C THR A 59 -0.82 -11.96 -2.02
N GLN A 60 -1.67 -11.89 -0.98
CA GLN A 60 -2.34 -10.65 -0.57
C GLN A 60 -1.37 -9.64 0.04
N ALA A 61 -0.43 -10.09 0.85
CA ALA A 61 0.59 -9.23 1.45
C ALA A 61 1.42 -8.53 0.37
N TYR A 62 1.87 -9.28 -0.66
CA TYR A 62 2.66 -8.72 -1.75
C TYR A 62 1.84 -7.84 -2.72
N ARG A 63 0.57 -8.19 -2.98
CA ARG A 63 -0.34 -7.28 -3.70
C ARG A 63 -0.48 -5.94 -2.98
N HIS A 64 -0.64 -5.97 -1.66
CA HIS A 64 -0.75 -4.76 -0.85
C HIS A 64 0.53 -3.91 -0.91
N ARG A 65 1.71 -4.54 -0.89
CA ARG A 65 3.00 -3.82 -1.06
C ARG A 65 3.07 -3.10 -2.41
N VAL A 66 2.70 -3.77 -3.50
CA VAL A 66 2.66 -3.15 -4.83
C VAL A 66 1.66 -1.99 -4.87
N MET A 67 0.45 -2.17 -4.33
CA MET A 67 -0.54 -1.09 -4.25
C MET A 67 -0.03 0.11 -3.45
N LEU A 68 0.61 -0.14 -2.31
CA LEU A 68 1.19 0.90 -1.47
C LEU A 68 2.25 1.70 -2.22
N ARG A 69 3.08 1.02 -3.04
CA ARG A 69 4.11 1.67 -3.85
C ARG A 69 3.54 2.48 -5.02
N CYS A 70 2.44 2.03 -5.61
CA CYS A 70 1.74 2.72 -6.69
C CYS A 70 0.87 3.89 -6.22
N ASP A 71 0.52 3.96 -4.94
CA ASP A 71 -0.26 5.05 -4.37
C ASP A 71 0.65 6.24 -4.00
N PRO A 72 0.56 7.38 -4.71
CA PRO A 72 1.40 8.54 -4.44
C PRO A 72 1.10 9.19 -3.08
N GLN A 73 -0.15 9.13 -2.61
CA GLN A 73 -0.53 9.65 -1.30
C GLN A 73 0.00 8.75 -0.19
N ALA A 74 -0.09 7.43 -0.34
CA ALA A 74 0.49 6.50 0.61
C ALA A 74 2.02 6.62 0.66
N MET A 75 2.68 6.80 -0.49
CA MET A 75 4.13 7.07 -0.53
C MET A 75 4.51 8.38 0.12
N ALA A 76 3.75 9.46 -0.11
CA ALA A 76 3.97 10.72 0.58
C ALA A 76 3.79 10.57 2.10
N ALA A 77 2.81 9.78 2.54
CA ALA A 77 2.59 9.48 3.96
C ALA A 77 3.75 8.68 4.56
N LEU A 78 4.29 7.68 3.86
CA LEU A 78 5.45 6.91 4.33
C LEU A 78 6.74 7.74 4.38
N MET A 79 6.89 8.73 3.51
CA MET A 79 8.05 9.65 3.54
C MET A 79 7.93 10.73 4.62
N ARG A 80 6.77 10.88 5.25
CA ARG A 80 6.55 11.89 6.28
C ARG A 80 7.28 11.51 7.56
N SER A 81 8.02 12.45 8.13
CA SER A 81 8.71 12.22 9.40
C SER A 81 7.71 12.02 10.53
N THR A 82 8.00 11.09 11.43
CA THR A 82 7.25 10.91 12.68
C THR A 82 7.21 12.20 13.50
N ALA A 83 8.25 13.04 13.39
CA ALA A 83 8.30 14.35 14.05
C ALA A 83 7.26 15.34 13.47
N ASP A 84 7.08 15.34 12.15
CA ASP A 84 6.10 16.22 11.48
C ASP A 84 4.67 15.81 11.84
N VAL A 85 4.42 14.51 11.92
CA VAL A 85 3.12 13.95 12.35
C VAL A 85 2.84 14.29 13.82
N ALA A 86 3.84 14.14 14.69
CA ALA A 86 3.71 14.47 16.11
C ALA A 86 3.47 15.97 16.35
N PHE A 87 4.15 16.83 15.59
CA PHE A 87 3.96 18.27 15.63
C PHE A 87 2.55 18.68 15.20
N GLU A 88 2.06 18.18 14.07
CA GLU A 88 0.70 18.46 13.59
C GLU A 88 -0.37 17.98 14.57
N LEU A 89 -0.16 16.80 15.16
CA LEU A 89 -1.06 16.24 16.16
C LEU A 89 -1.10 17.11 17.43
N GLY A 90 0.04 17.62 17.88
CA GLY A 90 0.13 18.54 19.01
C GLY A 90 -0.60 19.86 18.74
N GLN A 91 -0.46 20.42 17.54
CA GLN A 91 -1.16 21.64 17.14
C GLN A 91 -2.68 21.44 17.14
N LYS A 92 -3.18 20.35 16.54
CA LYS A 92 -4.62 20.02 16.51
C LYS A 92 -5.21 19.80 17.90
N MET A 93 -4.47 19.16 18.80
CA MET A 93 -4.89 19.00 20.20
C MET A 93 -4.97 20.35 20.93
N ALA A 94 -4.01 21.25 20.70
CA ALA A 94 -4.02 22.59 21.30
C ALA A 94 -5.19 23.45 20.79
N GLU A 95 -5.50 23.39 19.49
CA GLU A 95 -6.64 24.09 18.88
C GLU A 95 -8.00 23.54 19.38
N GLY A 96 -8.10 22.23 19.59
CA GLY A 96 -9.31 21.61 20.16
C GLY A 96 -9.54 21.91 21.64
N ASN A 97 -8.47 22.19 22.39
CA ASN A 97 -8.53 22.49 23.83
C ASN A 97 -8.72 24.01 24.11
N ALA A 98 -8.67 24.85 23.08
CA ALA A 98 -8.86 26.30 23.15
C ALA A 98 -10.31 26.75 22.82
N ARG A 99 -11.23 25.80 22.66
CA ARG A 99 -12.68 26.02 22.50
C ARG A 99 -13.44 25.44 23.68
#